data_AF-A0A538CLD6-F1
#
_entry.id   AF-A0A538CLD6-F1
#
_cell.length_a   1.000
_cell.length_b   1.000
_cell.length_c   1.000
_cell.angle_alpha   90.00
_cell.angle_beta   90.00
_cell.angle_gamma   90.00
#
_symmetry.space_group_name_H-M   'P 1'
#
loop_
_entity.id
_entity.type
_entity.pdbx_description
1 polymer ?
#
loop_
_entity_poly.entity_id
_entity_poly.type
_entity_poly.pdbx_seq_one_letter_code
_entity_poly.pdbx_strand_id
1 'polypeptide(L)'
;MTNGSVPFAGDRRLLTTVSPNGDGFRDAAFVHFRLPRPARVSMEVVATNMLRAGKTGTSSVWHTSRLFGAGPGTLVWRPTRSTQPRTYILRLRVGARVYGAYGPGGRQDAPVVRVQGVDAAFTKRSYAPGESAELRLATDARILHLQVFAYQSPGRPSEQDVRTSGLAKTGPIRIDWNGHRDRPAVLRVVRAGDWPSGLYFVRATAADGRVGYAPFIVRPRRLGTQRVAVVLATNTWAAYNFADADGNGWGDSWYVTGKQHTVDLSRPYLDFGVPFRFHDWDLEFVAWLNKTGRAVDFLSDDDLDAVASGDELAQRYDLVVFPGHEEYVTRHEYDVIERYRNVGGNLAFLAANNLYRRVDRVGQTLVRGAPWRKLGRPEARVVGVQYVGSDHGERQAGYTVTGATAEPWAFADTGLADGDAFGRYGIEIDARTPASPRGIQVLARIPDLLGAGRSAEMTYYESPAGAKVFAAGAINFAASLGQTAVDRLLTNVWARLTVP
;
A
#
# COMPACT_ATOMS: atom_id res chain seq x y z
N MET A 1 9.94 -25.57 -18.66
CA MET A 1 10.87 -25.48 -17.53
C MET A 1 10.48 -26.47 -16.47
N THR A 2 11.40 -26.79 -15.55
CA THR A 2 11.12 -27.56 -14.34
C THR A 2 11.88 -26.96 -13.16
N ASN A 3 11.55 -27.36 -11.94
CA ASN A 3 12.25 -26.95 -10.70
C ASN A 3 12.93 -28.13 -9.98
N GLY A 4 13.09 -29.26 -10.66
CA GLY A 4 13.68 -30.47 -10.10
C GLY A 4 12.82 -31.21 -9.06
N SER A 5 11.56 -30.81 -8.86
CA SER A 5 10.63 -31.45 -7.94
C SER A 5 9.18 -31.38 -8.44
N VAL A 6 8.21 -31.68 -7.57
CA VAL A 6 6.78 -31.50 -7.87
C VAL A 6 6.53 -30.01 -8.15
N PRO A 7 5.87 -29.63 -9.26
CA PRO A 7 5.55 -28.23 -9.55
C PRO A 7 4.69 -27.59 -8.44
N PHE A 8 4.81 -26.29 -8.23
CA PHE A 8 3.87 -25.57 -7.37
C PHE A 8 2.59 -25.27 -8.16
N ALA A 9 1.43 -25.22 -7.51
CA ALA A 9 0.15 -24.95 -8.16
C ALA A 9 0.21 -23.58 -8.88
N GLY A 10 -0.10 -23.59 -10.17
CA GLY A 10 0.04 -22.43 -11.06
C GLY A 10 1.30 -22.45 -11.94
N ASP A 11 2.27 -23.31 -11.64
CA ASP A 11 3.42 -23.54 -12.53
C ASP A 11 2.93 -24.05 -13.91
N ARG A 12 3.58 -23.58 -14.97
CA ARG A 12 3.25 -23.89 -16.37
C ARG A 12 4.50 -23.92 -17.24
N ARG A 13 4.36 -24.18 -18.54
CA ARG A 13 5.51 -24.36 -19.46
C ARG A 13 6.62 -23.32 -19.32
N LEU A 14 6.24 -22.04 -19.14
CA LEU A 14 7.12 -20.88 -19.00
C LEU A 14 7.12 -20.25 -17.60
N LEU A 15 6.52 -20.88 -16.59
CA LEU A 15 6.55 -20.39 -15.21
C LEU A 15 6.88 -21.55 -14.28
N THR A 16 7.89 -21.39 -13.43
CA THR A 16 8.13 -22.35 -12.35
C THR A 16 8.44 -21.64 -11.05
N THR A 17 8.09 -22.27 -9.95
CA THR A 17 8.33 -21.77 -8.60
C THR A 17 9.54 -22.45 -7.99
N VAL A 18 10.43 -21.67 -7.39
CA VAL A 18 11.62 -22.11 -6.67
C VAL A 18 11.64 -21.53 -5.26
N SER A 19 12.25 -22.23 -4.31
CA SER A 19 12.35 -21.84 -2.91
C SER A 19 13.79 -22.11 -2.46
N PRO A 20 14.73 -21.19 -2.76
CA PRO A 20 16.15 -21.41 -2.55
C PRO A 20 16.49 -21.40 -1.05
N ASN A 21 16.33 -22.53 -0.38
CA ASN A 21 16.62 -22.71 1.04
C ASN A 21 17.70 -23.80 1.28
N GLY A 22 18.17 -24.48 0.23
CA GLY A 22 19.25 -25.46 0.28
C GLY A 22 18.85 -26.83 0.83
N ASP A 23 17.55 -27.15 0.89
CA ASP A 23 17.04 -28.45 1.33
C ASP A 23 16.91 -29.49 0.19
N GLY A 24 17.27 -29.11 -1.04
CA GLY A 24 17.15 -29.90 -2.25
C GLY A 24 15.77 -29.88 -2.92
N PHE A 25 14.78 -29.22 -2.30
CA PHE A 25 13.40 -29.13 -2.78
C PHE A 25 13.18 -27.78 -3.49
N ARG A 26 13.09 -27.81 -4.83
CA ARG A 26 12.88 -26.62 -5.67
C ARG A 26 13.94 -25.52 -5.52
N ASP A 27 15.18 -25.89 -5.22
CA ASP A 27 16.33 -24.97 -5.12
C ASP A 27 16.87 -24.45 -6.48
N ALA A 28 16.35 -24.94 -7.60
CA ALA A 28 16.89 -24.65 -8.92
C ALA A 28 15.80 -24.57 -9.98
N ALA A 29 15.96 -23.65 -10.93
CA ALA A 29 15.15 -23.59 -12.14
C ALA A 29 15.94 -24.16 -13.33
N PHE A 30 15.34 -25.10 -14.04
CA PHE A 30 15.90 -25.76 -15.21
C PHE A 30 15.21 -25.28 -16.48
N VAL A 31 15.99 -24.65 -17.35
CA VAL A 31 15.56 -24.19 -18.67
C VAL A 31 16.01 -25.19 -19.71
N HIS A 32 15.06 -25.98 -20.20
CA HIS A 32 15.28 -26.95 -21.27
C HIS A 32 14.95 -26.32 -22.63
N PHE A 33 15.82 -26.54 -23.62
CA PHE A 33 15.64 -26.08 -24.99
C PHE A 33 16.25 -27.08 -25.98
N ARG A 34 15.99 -26.89 -27.27
CA ARG A 34 16.59 -27.68 -28.35
C ARG A 34 17.18 -26.75 -29.39
N LEU A 35 18.41 -27.02 -29.81
CA LEU A 35 19.12 -26.25 -30.83
C LEU A 35 19.16 -27.03 -32.14
N PRO A 36 18.87 -26.41 -33.30
CA PRO A 36 18.98 -27.07 -34.60
C PRO A 36 20.45 -27.20 -35.06
N ARG A 37 21.36 -26.39 -34.48
CA ARG A 37 22.78 -26.35 -34.79
C ARG A 37 23.57 -25.92 -33.56
N PRO A 38 24.89 -26.20 -33.49
CA PRO A 38 25.71 -25.71 -32.39
C PRO A 38 25.59 -24.20 -32.23
N ALA A 39 25.40 -23.74 -31.00
CA ALA A 39 25.27 -22.32 -30.70
C ALA A 39 25.66 -22.02 -29.26
N ARG A 40 26.18 -20.81 -29.05
CA ARG A 40 26.31 -20.23 -27.71
C ARG A 40 24.94 -19.74 -27.25
N VAL A 41 24.51 -20.23 -26.09
CA VAL A 41 23.28 -19.79 -25.43
C VAL A 41 23.68 -19.05 -24.17
N SER A 42 23.26 -17.79 -24.08
CA SER A 42 23.39 -16.98 -22.87
C SER A 42 22.04 -16.87 -22.17
N MET A 43 22.04 -16.96 -20.86
CA MET A 43 20.86 -16.73 -20.02
C MET A 43 21.19 -15.64 -19.01
N GLU A 44 20.36 -14.63 -18.98
CA GLU A 44 20.38 -13.52 -18.04
C GLU A 44 19.10 -13.59 -17.20
N VAL A 45 19.23 -13.56 -15.89
CA VAL A 45 18.08 -13.50 -14.97
C VAL A 45 17.87 -12.04 -14.63
N VAL A 46 16.69 -11.51 -14.92
CA VAL A 46 16.38 -10.10 -14.75
C VAL A 46 15.23 -9.90 -13.76
N ALA A 47 15.45 -8.98 -12.83
CA ALA A 47 14.41 -8.44 -11.95
C ALA A 47 13.77 -7.21 -12.60
N THR A 48 12.44 -7.11 -12.58
CA THR A 48 11.70 -5.95 -13.10
C THR A 48 11.62 -4.83 -12.06
N ASN A 49 12.12 -3.65 -12.36
CA ASN A 49 12.09 -2.52 -11.43
C ASN A 49 10.72 -1.86 -11.50
N MET A 50 9.85 -2.17 -10.53
CA MET A 50 8.48 -1.65 -10.45
C MET A 50 8.25 -0.71 -9.26
N LEU A 51 9.12 -0.81 -8.25
CA LEU A 51 9.00 -0.06 -6.99
C LEU A 51 9.46 1.41 -7.10
N ARG A 52 10.17 1.78 -8.18
CA ARG A 52 10.47 3.17 -8.49
C ARG A 52 9.33 3.69 -9.36
N ALA A 53 8.33 4.31 -8.73
CA ALA A 53 7.15 4.86 -9.39
C ALA A 53 7.51 5.50 -10.74
N GLY A 54 6.98 4.94 -11.83
CA GLY A 54 7.15 5.45 -13.20
C GLY A 54 8.42 5.01 -13.95
N LYS A 55 9.38 4.32 -13.34
CA LYS A 55 10.60 3.84 -14.04
C LYS A 55 10.49 2.35 -14.37
N THR A 56 9.92 2.01 -15.52
CA THR A 56 9.96 0.63 -16.04
C THR A 56 11.38 0.29 -16.49
N GLY A 57 12.05 -0.61 -15.78
CA GLY A 57 13.40 -1.07 -16.14
C GLY A 57 13.63 -2.51 -15.70
N THR A 58 14.75 -3.07 -16.10
CA THR A 58 15.18 -4.40 -15.65
C THR A 58 16.59 -4.33 -15.08
N SER A 59 16.84 -5.00 -13.96
CA SER A 59 18.17 -5.18 -13.40
C SER A 59 18.62 -6.62 -13.60
N SER A 60 19.82 -6.82 -14.14
CA SER A 60 20.47 -8.13 -14.20
C SER A 60 20.86 -8.56 -12.79
N VAL A 61 20.44 -9.75 -12.36
CA VAL A 61 20.82 -10.30 -11.04
C VAL A 61 21.73 -11.51 -11.14
N TRP A 62 21.79 -12.15 -12.32
CA TRP A 62 22.64 -13.30 -12.58
C TRP A 62 22.77 -13.53 -14.08
N HIS A 63 23.90 -14.08 -14.53
CA HIS A 63 24.07 -14.47 -15.93
C HIS A 63 24.93 -15.74 -16.09
N THR A 64 24.72 -16.46 -17.19
CA THR A 64 25.60 -17.53 -17.65
C THR A 64 25.65 -17.57 -19.18
N SER A 65 26.72 -18.13 -19.73
CA SER A 65 26.83 -18.40 -21.16
C SER A 65 27.56 -19.70 -21.40
N ARG A 66 27.00 -20.59 -22.22
CA ARG A 66 27.59 -21.88 -22.54
C ARG A 66 27.45 -22.20 -24.02
N LEU A 67 28.44 -22.91 -24.56
CA LEU A 67 28.38 -23.46 -25.90
C LEU A 67 27.69 -24.82 -25.83
N PHE A 68 26.73 -25.05 -26.72
CA PHE A 68 26.02 -26.31 -26.86
C PHE A 68 26.15 -26.83 -28.29
N GLY A 69 26.16 -28.15 -28.45
CA GLY A 69 25.98 -28.80 -29.75
C GLY A 69 24.55 -28.66 -30.27
N ALA A 70 24.28 -29.22 -31.46
CA ALA A 70 22.91 -29.41 -31.92
C ALA A 70 22.20 -30.44 -31.02
N GLY A 71 20.88 -30.28 -30.84
CA GLY A 71 20.06 -31.15 -30.00
C GLY A 71 19.65 -30.52 -28.67
N PRO A 72 19.27 -31.34 -27.67
CA PRO A 72 18.81 -30.88 -26.37
C PRO A 72 19.90 -30.12 -25.59
N GLY A 73 19.51 -29.05 -24.92
CA GLY A 73 20.36 -28.28 -24.01
C GLY A 73 19.60 -27.90 -22.75
N THR A 74 20.33 -27.73 -21.65
CA THR A 74 19.78 -27.25 -20.39
C THR A 74 20.68 -26.19 -19.78
N LEU A 75 20.09 -25.09 -19.36
CA LEU A 75 20.71 -24.10 -18.47
C LEU A 75 20.00 -24.15 -17.13
N VAL A 76 20.76 -23.92 -16.06
CA VAL A 76 20.27 -24.01 -14.69
C VAL A 76 20.58 -22.72 -13.97
N TRP A 77 19.58 -22.15 -13.31
CA TRP A 77 19.75 -21.09 -12.35
C TRP A 77 19.48 -21.63 -10.95
N ARG A 78 20.42 -21.40 -10.02
CA ARG A 78 20.31 -21.71 -8.60
C ARG A 78 20.34 -20.40 -7.83
N PRO A 79 19.18 -19.78 -7.53
CA PRO A 79 19.15 -18.56 -6.76
C PRO A 79 19.77 -18.77 -5.38
N THR A 80 20.41 -17.74 -4.83
CA THR A 80 20.89 -17.77 -3.44
C THR A 80 19.72 -17.56 -2.48
N ARG A 81 19.90 -17.93 -1.20
CA ARG A 81 18.91 -17.65 -0.12
C ARG A 81 18.58 -16.16 0.04
N SER A 82 19.50 -15.28 -0.37
CA SER A 82 19.32 -13.81 -0.36
C SER A 82 18.53 -13.27 -1.56
N THR A 83 18.18 -14.13 -2.53
CA THR A 83 17.36 -13.72 -3.67
C THR A 83 15.97 -13.34 -3.17
N GLN A 84 15.53 -12.13 -3.48
CA GLN A 84 14.25 -11.63 -3.01
C GLN A 84 13.08 -12.50 -3.51
N PRO A 85 12.06 -12.77 -2.68
CA PRO A 85 10.81 -13.36 -3.15
C PRO A 85 10.09 -12.44 -4.14
N ARG A 86 9.98 -12.89 -5.40
CA ARG A 86 9.35 -12.18 -6.53
C ARG A 86 9.47 -13.03 -7.81
N THR A 87 8.97 -12.51 -8.93
CA THR A 87 9.23 -13.08 -10.25
C THR A 87 10.47 -12.48 -10.91
N TYR A 88 11.16 -13.32 -11.70
CA TYR A 88 12.34 -13.00 -12.49
C TYR A 88 12.17 -13.53 -13.91
N ILE A 89 12.45 -12.71 -14.93
CA ILE A 89 12.43 -13.14 -16.33
C ILE A 89 13.80 -13.74 -16.66
N LEU A 90 13.83 -14.93 -17.28
CA LEU A 90 15.04 -15.59 -17.74
C LEU A 90 15.24 -15.24 -19.22
N ARG A 91 15.93 -14.13 -19.48
CA ARG A 91 16.22 -13.64 -20.82
C ARG A 91 17.26 -14.54 -21.49
N LEU A 92 16.91 -15.08 -22.65
CA LEU A 92 17.76 -16.02 -23.39
C LEU A 92 18.26 -15.38 -24.68
N ARG A 93 19.56 -15.48 -24.95
CA ARG A 93 20.18 -15.03 -26.21
C ARG A 93 20.85 -16.18 -26.94
N VAL A 94 20.50 -16.35 -28.21
CA VAL A 94 21.10 -17.32 -29.13
C VAL A 94 21.37 -16.64 -30.46
N GLY A 95 22.64 -16.32 -30.73
CA GLY A 95 23.01 -15.47 -31.86
C GLY A 95 22.36 -14.08 -31.77
N ALA A 96 21.61 -13.69 -32.80
CA ALA A 96 20.85 -12.44 -32.84
C ALA A 96 19.48 -12.51 -32.15
N ARG A 97 18.98 -13.72 -31.84
CA ARG A 97 17.65 -13.89 -31.24
C ARG A 97 17.71 -13.70 -29.73
N VAL A 98 16.79 -12.89 -29.21
CA VAL A 98 16.61 -12.63 -27.77
C VAL A 98 15.17 -12.96 -27.39
N TYR A 99 15.00 -13.80 -26.38
CA TYR A 99 13.72 -14.07 -25.71
C TYR A 99 13.72 -13.39 -24.35
N GLY A 100 12.57 -12.94 -23.84
CA GLY A 100 12.49 -12.27 -22.53
C GLY A 100 12.87 -10.79 -22.60
N ALA A 101 12.78 -10.20 -23.79
CA ALA A 101 12.89 -8.77 -24.03
C ALA A 101 11.51 -8.06 -24.08
N TYR A 102 10.42 -8.79 -23.77
CA TYR A 102 9.08 -8.23 -23.76
C TYR A 102 8.90 -7.26 -22.58
N GLY A 103 8.24 -6.14 -22.84
CA GLY A 103 7.82 -5.20 -21.80
C GLY A 103 6.54 -5.65 -21.07
N PRO A 104 6.06 -4.85 -20.10
CA PRO A 104 4.89 -5.16 -19.27
C PRO A 104 3.61 -5.59 -20.01
N GLY A 105 3.37 -5.05 -21.21
CA GLY A 105 2.19 -5.40 -22.02
C GLY A 105 2.48 -6.35 -23.18
N GLY A 106 3.68 -6.95 -23.19
CA GLY A 106 4.16 -7.84 -24.24
C GLY A 106 3.84 -9.30 -23.95
N ARG A 107 3.83 -10.11 -25.00
CA ARG A 107 3.57 -11.55 -24.86
C ARG A 107 4.80 -12.24 -24.26
N GLN A 108 4.60 -12.99 -23.18
CA GLN A 108 5.63 -13.84 -22.59
C GLN A 108 6.13 -14.86 -23.62
N ASP A 109 7.40 -14.74 -23.99
CA ASP A 109 8.09 -15.64 -24.93
C ASP A 109 9.33 -16.32 -24.31
N ALA A 110 9.62 -15.99 -23.05
CA ALA A 110 10.71 -16.57 -22.26
C ALA A 110 10.19 -17.12 -20.93
N PRO A 111 10.99 -17.96 -20.28
CA PRO A 111 10.62 -18.46 -18.97
C PRO A 111 10.70 -17.39 -17.87
N VAL A 112 9.84 -17.54 -16.87
CA VAL A 112 9.78 -16.73 -15.65
C VAL A 112 9.92 -17.67 -14.45
N VAL A 113 10.72 -17.26 -13.47
CA VAL A 113 10.90 -17.99 -12.22
C VAL A 113 10.31 -17.18 -11.08
N ARG A 114 9.39 -17.77 -10.32
CA ARG A 114 8.89 -17.21 -9.07
C ARG A 114 9.76 -17.74 -7.93
N VAL A 115 10.51 -16.85 -7.28
CA VAL A 115 11.18 -17.15 -6.02
C VAL A 115 10.15 -17.00 -4.89
N GLN A 116 9.88 -18.09 -4.18
CA GLN A 116 8.80 -18.19 -3.19
C GLN A 116 9.28 -17.82 -1.79
N GLY A 117 8.57 -16.89 -1.17
CA GLY A 117 8.70 -16.54 0.24
C GLY A 117 7.70 -17.30 1.12
N VAL A 118 7.16 -16.58 2.09
CA VAL A 118 5.92 -16.95 2.77
C VAL A 118 4.87 -15.92 2.34
N ASP A 119 4.06 -16.26 1.35
CA ASP A 119 3.02 -15.36 0.87
C ASP A 119 1.82 -15.47 1.81
N ALA A 120 1.36 -14.35 2.37
CA ALA A 120 0.24 -14.30 3.30
C ALA A 120 -0.71 -13.16 2.93
N ALA A 121 -2.01 -13.43 2.89
CA ALA A 121 -3.05 -12.44 2.63
C ALA A 121 -4.37 -12.85 3.27
N PHE A 122 -5.08 -11.90 3.84
CA PHE A 122 -6.45 -12.14 4.30
C PHE A 122 -7.45 -12.05 3.15
N THR A 123 -8.57 -12.78 3.23
CA THR A 123 -9.64 -12.73 2.21
C THR A 123 -10.51 -11.48 2.30
N LYS A 124 -10.48 -10.79 3.45
CA LYS A 124 -11.02 -9.45 3.69
C LYS A 124 -9.95 -8.56 4.29
N ARG A 125 -10.08 -7.24 4.09
CA ARG A 125 -9.14 -6.23 4.61
C ARG A 125 -9.46 -5.82 6.04
N SER A 126 -10.69 -6.08 6.48
CA SER A 126 -11.20 -5.71 7.80
C SER A 126 -12.13 -6.79 8.36
N TYR A 127 -12.11 -6.93 9.69
CA TYR A 127 -12.89 -7.91 10.45
C TYR A 127 -13.39 -7.30 11.75
N ALA A 128 -14.62 -7.64 12.16
CA ALA A 128 -15.13 -7.27 13.48
C ALA A 128 -14.59 -8.21 14.58
N PRO A 129 -14.49 -7.77 15.85
CA PRO A 129 -14.16 -8.62 16.99
C PRO A 129 -15.07 -9.84 17.10
N GLY A 130 -14.48 -11.02 17.03
CA GLY A 130 -15.13 -12.33 17.01
C GLY A 130 -15.38 -12.91 15.62
N GLU A 131 -15.22 -12.12 14.55
CA GLU A 131 -15.41 -12.58 13.17
C GLU A 131 -14.32 -13.58 12.78
N SER A 132 -14.70 -14.62 12.03
CA SER A 132 -13.74 -15.59 11.51
C SER A 132 -12.89 -14.94 10.42
N ALA A 133 -11.59 -14.81 10.66
CA ALA A 133 -10.66 -14.34 9.65
C ALA A 133 -10.09 -15.52 8.83
N GLU A 134 -10.02 -15.35 7.52
CA GLU A 134 -9.48 -16.37 6.62
C GLU A 134 -8.17 -15.86 6.01
N LEU A 135 -7.07 -16.54 6.34
CA LEU A 135 -5.73 -16.24 5.88
C LEU A 135 -5.34 -17.22 4.79
N ARG A 136 -5.14 -16.72 3.57
CA ARG A 136 -4.51 -17.47 2.48
C ARG A 136 -3.00 -17.45 2.67
N LEU A 137 -2.39 -18.62 2.67
CA LEU A 137 -0.95 -18.81 2.75
C LEU A 137 -0.43 -19.59 1.53
N ALA A 138 0.76 -19.22 1.05
CA ALA A 138 1.46 -19.96 0.01
C ALA A 138 2.96 -20.03 0.35
N THR A 139 3.44 -21.24 0.62
CA THR A 139 4.85 -21.54 0.87
C THR A 139 5.08 -23.05 0.74
N ASP A 140 6.34 -23.45 0.66
CA ASP A 140 6.77 -24.84 0.67
C ASP A 140 7.34 -25.30 2.03
N ALA A 141 7.33 -24.43 3.04
CA ALA A 141 7.71 -24.79 4.40
C ALA A 141 6.84 -25.93 4.95
N ARG A 142 7.41 -26.82 5.76
CA ARG A 142 6.65 -27.89 6.43
C ARG A 142 5.86 -27.40 7.65
N ILE A 143 6.41 -26.40 8.33
CA ILE A 143 5.89 -25.85 9.58
C ILE A 143 5.95 -24.34 9.49
N LEU A 144 4.90 -23.68 9.93
CA LEU A 144 4.82 -22.23 10.10
C LEU A 144 4.55 -21.88 11.56
N HIS A 145 5.06 -20.74 12.00
CA HIS A 145 4.67 -20.12 13.26
C HIS A 145 3.92 -18.84 12.93
N LEU A 146 2.63 -18.78 13.29
CA LEU A 146 1.79 -17.61 13.11
C LEU A 146 1.69 -16.82 14.41
N GLN A 147 1.87 -15.50 14.33
CA GLN A 147 1.75 -14.62 15.48
C GLN A 147 1.07 -13.32 15.09
N VAL A 148 0.16 -12.84 15.93
CA VAL A 148 -0.54 -11.58 15.68
C VAL A 148 0.15 -10.44 16.39
N PHE A 149 0.29 -9.31 15.69
CA PHE A 149 0.82 -8.06 16.19
C PHE A 149 -0.22 -6.97 15.98
N ALA A 150 -0.38 -6.06 16.95
CA ALA A 150 -1.07 -4.80 16.72
C ALA A 150 -0.04 -3.71 16.44
N TYR A 151 -0.30 -2.86 15.46
CA TYR A 151 0.53 -1.69 15.25
C TYR A 151 0.39 -0.73 16.44
N GLN A 152 1.45 -0.61 17.24
CA GLN A 152 1.50 0.22 18.44
C GLN A 152 2.90 0.85 18.56
N SER A 153 3.16 1.88 17.76
CA SER A 153 4.39 2.68 17.82
C SER A 153 4.17 4.00 18.58
N PRO A 154 5.14 4.54 19.34
CA PRO A 154 6.35 3.87 19.78
C PRO A 154 6.07 2.93 20.98
N GLY A 155 6.46 1.67 20.87
CA GLY A 155 6.69 0.75 22.01
C GLY A 155 8.19 0.65 22.37
N ARG A 156 8.57 -0.16 23.36
CA ARG A 156 10.00 -0.45 23.64
C ARG A 156 10.64 -1.18 22.45
N PRO A 157 11.83 -0.77 21.94
CA PRO A 157 12.45 -1.41 20.78
C PRO A 157 12.65 -2.92 20.91
N SER A 158 12.85 -3.43 22.13
CA SER A 158 13.00 -4.88 22.41
C SER A 158 11.71 -5.68 22.30
N GLU A 159 10.55 -5.02 22.27
CA GLU A 159 9.21 -5.65 22.27
C GLU A 159 8.48 -5.49 20.93
N GLN A 160 9.03 -4.68 20.01
CA GLN A 160 8.46 -4.42 18.69
C GLN A 160 8.96 -5.41 17.62
N ASP A 161 8.07 -5.83 16.74
CA ASP A 161 8.46 -6.50 15.50
C ASP A 161 9.20 -5.53 14.56
N VAL A 162 10.36 -5.95 14.05
CA VAL A 162 11.28 -5.10 13.28
C VAL A 162 10.66 -4.54 12.00
N ARG A 163 9.69 -5.24 11.38
CA ARG A 163 9.12 -4.85 10.09
C ARG A 163 7.80 -4.12 10.17
N THR A 164 7.12 -4.22 11.31
CA THR A 164 5.79 -3.64 11.48
C THR A 164 5.74 -2.68 12.65
N SER A 165 6.78 -2.56 13.47
CA SER A 165 6.78 -1.84 14.74
C SER A 165 5.62 -2.24 15.67
N GLY A 166 5.07 -3.45 15.47
CA GLY A 166 3.90 -3.93 16.18
C GLY A 166 4.25 -4.61 17.49
N LEU A 167 3.33 -4.55 18.45
CA LEU A 167 3.39 -5.29 19.71
C LEU A 167 2.65 -6.61 19.57
N ALA A 168 3.27 -7.70 20.05
CA ALA A 168 2.69 -9.02 20.00
C ALA A 168 1.37 -9.08 20.79
N LYS A 169 0.30 -9.57 20.16
CA LYS A 169 -1.01 -9.83 20.78
C LYS A 169 -1.23 -11.30 21.11
N THR A 170 -0.45 -12.19 20.50
CA THR A 170 -0.47 -13.62 20.78
C THR A 170 0.94 -14.15 20.96
N GLY A 171 1.07 -15.33 21.57
CA GLY A 171 2.24 -16.17 21.35
C GLY A 171 2.27 -16.72 19.91
N PRO A 172 3.41 -17.27 19.46
CA PRO A 172 3.49 -17.96 18.18
C PRO A 172 2.71 -19.28 18.23
N ILE A 173 1.84 -19.50 17.24
CA ILE A 173 1.05 -20.71 17.06
C ILE A 173 1.71 -21.54 15.95
N ARG A 174 2.08 -22.78 16.27
CA ARG A 174 2.66 -23.72 15.30
C ARG A 174 1.55 -24.30 14.42
N ILE A 175 1.74 -24.19 13.11
CA ILE A 175 0.86 -24.75 12.07
C ILE A 175 1.63 -25.81 11.29
N ASP A 176 1.02 -27.00 11.16
CA ASP A 176 1.50 -28.02 10.23
C ASP A 176 1.06 -27.65 8.81
N TRP A 177 2.03 -27.50 7.91
CA TRP A 177 1.83 -27.12 6.52
C TRP A 177 2.25 -28.22 5.54
N ASN A 178 2.57 -29.43 6.04
CA ASN A 178 3.19 -30.47 5.23
C ASN A 178 2.31 -30.92 4.03
N GLY A 179 0.99 -30.87 4.17
CA GLY A 179 0.01 -31.22 3.12
C GLY A 179 -0.21 -30.17 2.02
N HIS A 180 0.38 -28.97 2.16
CA HIS A 180 0.14 -27.82 1.28
C HIS A 180 1.43 -27.20 0.71
N ARG A 181 2.54 -27.94 0.73
CA ARG A 181 3.85 -27.45 0.25
C ARG A 181 3.89 -27.18 -1.26
N ASP A 182 2.88 -27.62 -2.00
CA ASP A 182 2.77 -27.50 -3.44
C ASP A 182 1.62 -26.61 -3.91
N ARG A 183 0.88 -25.97 -3.00
CA ARG A 183 -0.25 -25.11 -3.38
C ARG A 183 -0.57 -24.06 -2.31
N PRO A 184 -1.21 -22.94 -2.67
CA PRO A 184 -1.82 -22.08 -1.67
C PRO A 184 -2.95 -22.82 -0.94
N ALA A 185 -3.13 -22.53 0.35
CA ALA A 185 -4.29 -22.99 1.11
C ALA A 185 -4.80 -21.89 2.03
N VAL A 186 -6.07 -22.00 2.42
CA VAL A 186 -6.73 -21.07 3.34
C VAL A 186 -6.73 -21.70 4.73
N LEU A 187 -6.19 -20.97 5.68
CA LEU A 187 -6.38 -21.23 7.09
C LEU A 187 -7.49 -20.34 7.60
N ARG A 188 -8.43 -20.92 8.34
CA ARG A 188 -9.33 -20.15 9.20
C ARG A 188 -8.54 -19.75 10.44
N VAL A 189 -7.82 -18.64 10.29
CA VAL A 189 -6.94 -18.12 11.33
C VAL A 189 -7.80 -17.26 12.22
N VAL A 190 -8.17 -17.84 13.36
CA VAL A 190 -8.48 -17.09 14.59
C VAL A 190 -9.74 -16.21 14.45
N ARG A 191 -10.68 -16.36 15.38
CA ARG A 191 -11.64 -15.26 15.60
C ARG A 191 -10.80 -14.03 15.83
N ALA A 192 -10.94 -12.95 15.05
CA ALA A 192 -10.36 -11.67 15.43
C ALA A 192 -10.70 -11.53 16.92
N GLY A 193 -9.70 -11.48 17.80
CA GLY A 193 -9.97 -11.60 19.24
C GLY A 193 -10.96 -10.53 19.68
N ASP A 194 -11.34 -10.48 20.95
CA ASP A 194 -12.01 -9.29 21.47
C ASP A 194 -10.98 -8.14 21.63
N TRP A 195 -10.27 -7.86 20.53
CA TRP A 195 -9.20 -6.87 20.42
C TRP A 195 -9.80 -5.51 20.10
N PRO A 196 -9.21 -4.42 20.62
CA PRO A 196 -9.61 -3.07 20.28
C PRO A 196 -9.50 -2.78 18.78
N SER A 197 -10.26 -1.81 18.30
CA SER A 197 -10.14 -1.37 16.92
C SER A 197 -8.73 -0.87 16.63
N GLY A 198 -8.18 -1.21 15.47
CA GLY A 198 -6.79 -0.94 15.15
C GLY A 198 -6.30 -1.62 13.88
N LEU A 199 -5.05 -1.33 13.53
CA LEU A 199 -4.31 -2.01 12.47
C LEU A 199 -3.47 -3.15 13.05
N TYR A 200 -3.59 -4.33 12.47
CA TYR A 200 -2.96 -5.56 12.93
C TYR A 200 -2.22 -6.27 11.80
N PHE A 201 -1.32 -7.17 12.18
CA PHE A 201 -0.54 -8.01 11.28
C PHE A 201 -0.53 -9.44 11.77
N VAL A 202 -0.71 -10.39 10.86
CA VAL A 202 -0.20 -11.76 11.08
C VAL A 202 1.21 -11.82 10.53
N ARG A 203 2.16 -12.25 11.36
CA ARG A 203 3.49 -12.68 10.92
C ARG A 203 3.50 -14.21 10.81
N ALA A 204 3.89 -14.72 9.66
CA ALA A 204 4.10 -16.13 9.39
C ALA A 204 5.60 -16.41 9.22
N THR A 205 6.18 -17.17 10.14
CA THR A 205 7.61 -17.52 10.12
C THR A 205 7.81 -19.00 9.79
N ALA A 206 8.53 -19.28 8.71
CA ALA A 206 8.97 -20.61 8.34
C ALA A 206 10.20 -21.06 9.15
N ALA A 207 10.38 -22.37 9.31
CA ALA A 207 11.52 -22.94 10.03
C ALA A 207 12.89 -22.61 9.42
N ASP A 208 12.94 -22.26 8.13
CA ASP A 208 14.15 -21.83 7.42
C ASP A 208 14.43 -20.33 7.51
N GLY A 209 13.66 -19.59 8.32
CA GLY A 209 13.84 -18.17 8.59
C GLY A 209 13.12 -17.24 7.61
N ARG A 210 12.45 -17.75 6.56
CA ARG A 210 11.58 -16.92 5.74
C ARG A 210 10.40 -16.41 6.55
N VAL A 211 10.02 -15.15 6.31
CA VAL A 211 8.92 -14.47 6.99
C VAL A 211 7.99 -13.85 5.96
N GLY A 212 6.69 -13.89 6.25
CA GLY A 212 5.64 -13.17 5.53
C GLY A 212 4.70 -12.48 6.50
N TYR A 213 4.09 -11.38 6.06
CA TYR A 213 3.15 -10.59 6.83
C TYR A 213 1.80 -10.51 6.11
N ALA A 214 0.72 -10.29 6.85
CA ALA A 214 -0.58 -9.97 6.28
C ALA A 214 -1.26 -8.89 7.15
N PRO A 215 -1.40 -7.65 6.67
CA PRO A 215 -2.15 -6.62 7.37
C PRO A 215 -3.64 -6.96 7.39
N PHE A 216 -4.31 -6.58 8.46
CA PHE A 216 -5.77 -6.52 8.54
C PHE A 216 -6.19 -5.47 9.55
N ILE A 217 -7.38 -4.93 9.36
CA ILE A 217 -7.98 -3.98 10.28
C ILE A 217 -8.96 -4.74 11.19
N VAL A 218 -8.88 -4.47 12.49
CA VAL A 218 -9.96 -4.81 13.41
C VAL A 218 -10.82 -3.56 13.50
N ARG A 219 -12.00 -3.59 12.90
CA ARG A 219 -13.00 -2.52 13.01
C ARG A 219 -13.80 -2.66 14.31
N PRO A 220 -14.52 -1.65 14.80
CA PRO A 220 -15.36 -1.85 15.97
C PRO A 220 -16.52 -2.82 15.67
N ARG A 221 -17.04 -3.52 16.70
CA ARG A 221 -18.19 -4.43 16.53
C ARG A 221 -19.44 -3.69 16.04
N ARG A 222 -19.57 -2.41 16.38
CA ARG A 222 -20.57 -1.48 15.86
C ARG A 222 -19.84 -0.17 15.58
N LEU A 223 -20.08 0.43 14.43
CA LEU A 223 -19.51 1.74 14.11
C LEU A 223 -19.95 2.80 15.14
N GLY A 224 -19.06 3.74 15.43
CA GLY A 224 -19.28 4.82 16.38
C GLY A 224 -19.04 4.41 17.83
N THR A 225 -18.19 3.41 18.11
CA THR A 225 -17.74 3.17 19.49
C THR A 225 -16.84 4.29 19.99
N GLN A 226 -16.14 4.94 19.06
CA GLN A 226 -15.52 6.23 19.25
C GLN A 226 -16.18 7.24 18.32
N ARG A 227 -16.14 8.52 18.70
CA ARG A 227 -16.69 9.61 17.88
C ARG A 227 -15.77 10.05 16.75
N VAL A 228 -14.57 9.48 16.65
CA VAL A 228 -13.62 9.73 15.56
C VAL A 228 -13.32 8.42 14.83
N ALA A 229 -13.43 8.46 13.51
CA ALA A 229 -13.02 7.37 12.63
C ALA A 229 -11.71 7.72 11.92
N VAL A 230 -10.85 6.72 11.75
CA VAL A 230 -9.64 6.76 10.92
C VAL A 230 -9.81 5.75 9.79
N VAL A 231 -9.85 6.22 8.55
CA VAL A 231 -9.99 5.36 7.37
C VAL A 231 -8.62 5.15 6.76
N LEU A 232 -8.16 3.90 6.69
CA LEU A 232 -6.90 3.54 6.05
C LEU A 232 -7.14 3.26 4.56
N ALA A 233 -6.30 3.85 3.70
CA ALA A 233 -6.41 3.85 2.23
C ALA A 233 -6.05 2.49 1.58
N THR A 234 -6.74 1.43 2.00
CA THR A 234 -6.53 0.06 1.57
C THR A 234 -6.77 -0.19 0.07
N ASN A 235 -7.57 0.62 -0.62
CA ASN A 235 -7.75 0.61 -2.07
C ASN A 235 -6.46 1.09 -2.75
N THR A 236 -5.86 2.17 -2.24
CA THR A 236 -4.56 2.67 -2.70
C THR A 236 -3.45 1.66 -2.42
N TRP A 237 -3.43 1.02 -1.24
CA TRP A 237 -2.47 -0.04 -0.95
C TRP A 237 -2.51 -1.16 -2.02
N ALA A 238 -3.71 -1.58 -2.44
CA ALA A 238 -3.88 -2.58 -3.49
C ALA A 238 -3.48 -2.08 -4.89
N ALA A 239 -3.76 -0.82 -5.20
CA ALA A 239 -3.37 -0.19 -6.47
C ALA A 239 -1.84 -0.17 -6.66
N TYR A 240 -1.09 0.05 -5.57
CA TYR A 240 0.37 0.04 -5.52
C TYR A 240 0.97 -1.33 -5.17
N ASN A 241 0.18 -2.41 -5.19
CA ASN A 241 0.69 -3.76 -5.00
C ASN A 241 1.20 -4.36 -6.33
N PHE A 242 2.53 -4.48 -6.44
CA PHE A 242 3.25 -4.99 -7.61
C PHE A 242 3.42 -6.52 -7.65
N ALA A 243 2.68 -7.27 -6.82
CA ALA A 243 2.66 -8.73 -6.91
C ALA A 243 2.27 -9.20 -8.33
N ASP A 244 3.03 -10.15 -8.86
CA ASP A 244 2.85 -10.75 -10.19
C ASP A 244 2.16 -12.11 -10.02
N ALA A 245 0.83 -12.09 -10.01
CA ALA A 245 0.01 -13.27 -9.80
C ALA A 245 -0.04 -14.15 -11.05
N ASP A 246 -0.08 -13.55 -12.25
CA ASP A 246 -0.15 -14.27 -13.54
C ASP A 246 1.19 -14.92 -13.97
N GLY A 247 2.29 -14.51 -13.32
CA GLY A 247 3.63 -15.04 -13.50
C GLY A 247 4.25 -14.68 -14.85
N ASN A 248 3.91 -13.52 -15.41
CA ASN A 248 4.46 -13.03 -16.66
C ASN A 248 5.83 -12.32 -16.49
N GLY A 249 6.25 -12.04 -15.25
CA GLY A 249 7.50 -11.37 -14.90
C GLY A 249 7.34 -9.89 -14.55
N TRP A 250 6.14 -9.32 -14.71
CA TRP A 250 5.79 -7.94 -14.42
C TRP A 250 4.61 -7.91 -13.44
N GLY A 251 4.62 -6.98 -12.49
CA GLY A 251 3.59 -6.87 -11.45
C GLY A 251 2.20 -6.48 -11.99
N ASP A 252 1.15 -6.99 -11.35
CA ASP A 252 -0.25 -6.74 -11.73
C ASP A 252 -0.78 -5.45 -11.11
N SER A 253 -0.18 -4.31 -11.48
CA SER A 253 -0.55 -2.97 -10.98
C SER A 253 -0.83 -2.00 -12.12
N TRP A 254 -1.72 -1.04 -11.85
CA TRP A 254 -2.04 0.07 -12.76
C TRP A 254 -0.85 0.95 -13.14
N TYR A 255 0.22 0.90 -12.34
CA TYR A 255 1.46 1.67 -12.53
C TYR A 255 2.52 0.92 -13.34
N VAL A 256 2.18 -0.29 -13.83
CA VAL A 256 3.08 -1.14 -14.61
C VAL A 256 2.83 -1.01 -16.09
N THR A 257 1.55 -1.00 -16.50
CA THR A 257 1.15 -0.83 -17.89
C THR A 257 -0.23 -0.21 -18.01
N GLY A 258 -0.42 0.61 -19.05
CA GLY A 258 -1.74 1.16 -19.38
C GLY A 258 -2.79 0.11 -19.73
N LYS A 259 -2.36 -1.12 -20.08
CA LYS A 259 -3.26 -2.27 -20.34
C LYS A 259 -3.82 -2.90 -19.06
N GLN A 260 -3.23 -2.64 -17.90
CA GLN A 260 -3.74 -3.13 -16.63
C GLN A 260 -4.90 -2.21 -16.22
N HIS A 261 -6.11 -2.75 -16.26
CA HIS A 261 -7.33 -2.03 -15.89
C HIS A 261 -7.92 -2.51 -14.57
N THR A 262 -7.46 -3.65 -14.05
CA THR A 262 -7.97 -4.26 -12.82
C THR A 262 -6.86 -4.51 -11.82
N VAL A 263 -7.19 -4.55 -10.53
CA VAL A 263 -6.32 -5.08 -9.48
C VAL A 263 -7.12 -6.04 -8.60
N ASP A 264 -6.52 -7.19 -8.28
CA ASP A 264 -7.10 -8.18 -7.37
C ASP A 264 -6.69 -7.84 -5.93
N LEU A 265 -7.71 -7.65 -5.07
CA LEU A 265 -7.60 -7.30 -3.65
C LEU A 265 -7.16 -8.48 -2.78
N SER A 266 -7.23 -9.71 -3.28
CA SER A 266 -6.87 -10.93 -2.54
C SER A 266 -5.38 -11.30 -2.64
N ARG A 267 -4.60 -10.53 -3.43
CA ARG A 267 -3.18 -10.79 -3.63
C ARG A 267 -2.37 -10.45 -2.37
N PRO A 268 -1.37 -11.27 -2.01
CA PRO A 268 -0.38 -10.88 -1.01
C PRO A 268 0.39 -9.66 -1.49
N TYR A 269 0.87 -8.83 -0.56
CA TYR A 269 1.78 -7.74 -0.90
C TYR A 269 3.19 -8.25 -1.20
N LEU A 270 3.82 -7.73 -2.25
CA LEU A 270 5.11 -8.22 -2.74
C LEU A 270 6.25 -8.08 -1.70
N ASP A 271 6.30 -7.00 -0.93
CA ASP A 271 7.38 -6.72 0.01
C ASP A 271 7.15 -7.46 1.34
N PHE A 272 7.30 -8.79 1.31
CA PHE A 272 7.06 -9.67 2.45
C PHE A 272 5.66 -9.53 3.05
N GLY A 273 4.69 -9.04 2.30
CA GLY A 273 3.31 -8.90 2.74
C GLY A 273 2.96 -7.58 3.43
N VAL A 274 3.84 -6.58 3.46
CA VAL A 274 3.47 -5.21 3.90
C VAL A 274 3.08 -4.29 2.73
N PRO A 275 2.14 -3.35 2.92
CA PRO A 275 1.77 -2.39 1.87
C PRO A 275 2.94 -1.53 1.39
N PHE A 276 2.86 -1.04 0.16
CA PHE A 276 3.89 -0.16 -0.41
C PHE A 276 3.96 1.17 0.36
N ARG A 277 5.17 1.62 0.71
CA ARG A 277 5.44 2.86 1.49
C ARG A 277 4.65 2.95 2.80
N PHE A 278 4.29 1.81 3.35
CA PHE A 278 3.49 1.71 4.56
C PHE A 278 4.05 2.51 5.75
N HIS A 279 5.37 2.53 5.92
CA HIS A 279 6.05 3.26 7.00
C HIS A 279 6.11 4.78 6.79
N ASP A 280 5.84 5.27 5.58
CA ASP A 280 6.15 6.67 5.25
C ASP A 280 5.06 7.63 5.70
N TRP A 281 3.79 7.19 5.81
CA TRP A 281 2.63 8.09 5.98
C TRP A 281 1.64 7.65 7.07
N ASP A 282 0.87 6.58 6.82
CA ASP A 282 -0.22 6.14 7.70
C ASP A 282 0.28 5.83 9.11
N LEU A 283 1.46 5.21 9.20
CA LEU A 283 2.00 4.71 10.44
C LEU A 283 2.44 5.79 11.43
N GLU A 284 2.98 6.91 10.95
CA GLU A 284 3.38 8.02 11.82
C GLU A 284 2.17 8.68 12.49
N PHE A 285 1.03 8.74 11.78
CA PHE A 285 -0.22 9.19 12.38
C PHE A 285 -0.76 8.21 13.42
N VAL A 286 -0.73 6.90 13.14
CA VAL A 286 -1.12 5.90 14.15
C VAL A 286 -0.19 5.97 15.36
N ALA A 287 1.10 6.22 15.15
CA ALA A 287 2.05 6.40 16.23
C ALA A 287 1.74 7.64 17.08
N TRP A 288 1.35 8.73 16.45
CA TRP A 288 0.87 9.94 17.12
C TRP A 288 -0.40 9.69 17.95
N LEU A 289 -1.36 8.92 17.45
CA LEU A 289 -2.55 8.52 18.21
C LEU A 289 -2.17 7.73 19.47
N ASN A 290 -1.27 6.76 19.34
CA ASN A 290 -0.79 5.96 20.48
C ASN A 290 -0.07 6.81 21.52
N LYS A 291 0.85 7.70 21.08
CA LYS A 291 1.60 8.62 21.96
C LYS A 291 0.65 9.51 22.77
N THR A 292 -0.45 9.91 22.17
CA THR A 292 -1.38 10.90 22.76
C THR A 292 -2.61 10.30 23.41
N GLY A 293 -2.77 8.97 23.36
CA GLY A 293 -3.87 8.25 23.98
C GLY A 293 -5.25 8.52 23.36
N ARG A 294 -5.29 9.03 22.12
CA ARG A 294 -6.55 9.36 21.43
C ARG A 294 -7.25 8.08 20.96
N ALA A 295 -8.47 7.87 21.43
CA ALA A 295 -9.29 6.74 21.05
C ALA A 295 -10.03 7.01 19.73
N VAL A 296 -9.93 6.06 18.80
CA VAL A 296 -10.57 6.13 17.47
C VAL A 296 -11.10 4.76 17.06
N ASP A 297 -12.03 4.75 16.12
CA ASP A 297 -12.38 3.55 15.37
C ASP A 297 -11.52 3.51 14.08
N PHE A 298 -10.84 2.39 13.82
CA PHE A 298 -10.12 2.16 12.56
C PHE A 298 -11.03 1.44 11.58
N LEU A 299 -11.09 1.99 10.36
CA LEU A 299 -11.89 1.50 9.26
C LEU A 299 -11.00 1.23 8.04
N SER A 300 -11.38 0.23 7.26
CA SER A 300 -10.91 0.10 5.88
C SER A 300 -11.85 0.83 4.93
N ASP A 301 -11.43 1.02 3.69
CA ASP A 301 -12.32 1.40 2.58
C ASP A 301 -13.53 0.48 2.48
N ASP A 302 -13.36 -0.84 2.67
CA ASP A 302 -14.48 -1.79 2.68
C ASP A 302 -15.55 -1.46 3.72
N ASP A 303 -15.13 -0.91 4.86
CA ASP A 303 -16.04 -0.54 5.94
C ASP A 303 -16.75 0.77 5.64
N LEU A 304 -16.05 1.74 5.04
CA LEU A 304 -16.64 3.00 4.62
C LEU A 304 -17.64 2.80 3.46
N ASP A 305 -17.29 1.96 2.48
CA ASP A 305 -18.15 1.56 1.36
C ASP A 305 -19.39 0.76 1.83
N ALA A 306 -19.33 0.16 3.02
CA ALA A 306 -20.47 -0.56 3.60
C ALA A 306 -21.43 0.34 4.40
N VAL A 307 -21.07 1.59 4.71
CA VAL A 307 -21.96 2.55 5.39
C VAL A 307 -23.10 2.93 4.45
N ALA A 308 -24.35 2.98 4.93
CA ALA A 308 -25.49 3.17 4.04
C ALA A 308 -25.55 4.58 3.42
N SER A 309 -25.13 5.60 4.18
CA SER A 309 -25.16 7.00 3.72
C SER A 309 -24.25 7.89 4.57
N GLY A 310 -23.95 9.10 4.07
CA GLY A 310 -23.27 10.11 4.88
C GLY A 310 -24.06 10.58 6.11
N ASP A 311 -25.40 10.50 6.08
CA ASP A 311 -26.26 10.78 7.24
C ASP A 311 -26.05 9.76 8.35
N GLU A 312 -25.97 8.47 7.99
CA GLU A 312 -25.62 7.42 8.96
C GLU A 312 -24.21 7.68 9.51
N LEU A 313 -23.24 8.00 8.65
CA LEU A 313 -21.87 8.27 9.08
C LEU A 313 -21.82 9.42 10.11
N ALA A 314 -22.57 10.50 9.88
CA ALA A 314 -22.63 11.66 10.77
C ALA A 314 -23.29 11.33 12.13
N GLN A 315 -24.20 10.36 12.17
CA GLN A 315 -24.74 9.88 13.45
C GLN A 315 -23.68 9.12 14.26
N ARG A 316 -22.70 8.49 13.60
CA ARG A 316 -21.67 7.66 14.26
C ARG A 316 -20.42 8.45 14.64
N TYR A 317 -20.02 9.41 13.81
CA TYR A 317 -18.73 10.08 13.92
C TYR A 317 -18.88 11.60 13.80
N ASP A 318 -18.17 12.31 14.66
CA ASP A 318 -18.01 13.77 14.62
C ASP A 318 -16.87 14.16 13.67
N LEU A 319 -15.85 13.30 13.56
CA LEU A 319 -14.68 13.47 12.70
C LEU A 319 -14.32 12.18 11.97
N VAL A 320 -14.05 12.29 10.66
CA VAL A 320 -13.42 11.23 9.86
C VAL A 320 -12.07 11.72 9.37
N VAL A 321 -11.02 10.95 9.67
CA VAL A 321 -9.63 11.25 9.32
C VAL A 321 -9.14 10.27 8.25
N PHE A 322 -8.55 10.82 7.19
CA PHE A 322 -7.79 10.11 6.17
C PHE A 322 -6.31 10.43 6.40
N PRO A 323 -5.55 9.56 7.08
CA PRO A 323 -4.19 9.86 7.51
C PRO A 323 -3.15 9.67 6.41
N GLY A 324 -3.47 8.88 5.39
CA GLY A 324 -2.59 8.54 4.28
C GLY A 324 -3.17 8.90 2.92
N HIS A 325 -2.64 8.24 1.88
CA HIS A 325 -2.88 8.55 0.46
C HIS A 325 -4.22 7.99 -0.03
N GLU A 326 -5.33 8.66 0.29
CA GLU A 326 -6.70 8.25 -0.08
C GLU A 326 -7.01 8.52 -1.57
N GLU A 327 -6.19 7.99 -2.49
CA GLU A 327 -6.24 8.30 -3.93
C GLU A 327 -7.41 7.63 -4.67
N TYR A 328 -7.77 6.41 -4.28
CA TYR A 328 -8.66 5.52 -5.03
C TYR A 328 -9.94 5.21 -4.27
N VAL A 329 -11.03 5.85 -4.69
CA VAL A 329 -12.31 5.80 -3.97
C VAL A 329 -13.44 5.36 -4.90
N THR A 330 -14.30 4.48 -4.41
CA THR A 330 -15.50 4.02 -5.12
C THR A 330 -16.53 5.13 -5.25
N ARG A 331 -17.54 4.92 -6.10
CA ARG A 331 -18.64 5.89 -6.21
C ARG A 331 -19.37 6.10 -4.90
N HIS A 332 -19.70 5.00 -4.24
CA HIS A 332 -20.51 5.03 -3.02
C HIS A 332 -19.73 5.66 -1.86
N GLU A 333 -18.46 5.32 -1.67
CA GLU A 333 -17.60 6.00 -0.68
C GLU A 333 -17.54 7.51 -0.92
N TYR A 334 -17.35 7.97 -2.17
CA TYR A 334 -17.34 9.41 -2.45
C TYR A 334 -18.70 10.04 -2.09
N ASP A 335 -19.81 9.40 -2.43
CA ASP A 335 -21.16 9.88 -2.10
C ASP A 335 -21.37 9.96 -0.58
N VAL A 336 -20.90 8.97 0.18
CA VAL A 336 -20.92 8.94 1.64
C VAL A 336 -20.09 10.09 2.21
N ILE A 337 -18.84 10.27 1.78
CA ILE A 337 -17.93 11.32 2.26
C ILE A 337 -18.50 12.71 1.95
N GLU A 338 -18.97 12.93 0.73
CA GLU A 338 -19.56 14.19 0.31
C GLU A 338 -20.83 14.50 1.11
N ARG A 339 -21.73 13.51 1.27
CA ARG A 339 -22.96 13.69 2.05
C ARG A 339 -22.67 13.95 3.52
N TYR A 340 -21.72 13.22 4.11
CA TYR A 340 -21.27 13.40 5.50
C TYR A 340 -20.81 14.84 5.76
N ARG A 341 -19.95 15.39 4.89
CA ARG A 341 -19.57 16.80 4.94
C ARG A 341 -20.78 17.72 4.82
N ASN A 342 -21.66 17.45 3.85
CA ASN A 342 -22.81 18.31 3.57
C ASN A 342 -23.85 18.35 4.70
N VAL A 343 -23.82 17.41 5.64
CA VAL A 343 -24.69 17.39 6.83
C VAL A 343 -23.99 17.80 8.12
N GLY A 344 -22.76 18.34 8.04
CA GLY A 344 -22.05 18.90 9.20
C GLY A 344 -20.87 18.06 9.71
N GLY A 345 -20.60 16.88 9.14
CA GLY A 345 -19.50 16.03 9.58
C GLY A 345 -18.11 16.58 9.26
N ASN A 346 -17.19 16.56 10.23
CA ASN A 346 -15.85 17.12 10.08
C ASN A 346 -14.89 16.14 9.40
N LEU A 347 -13.99 16.66 8.56
CA LEU A 347 -13.03 15.88 7.76
C LEU A 347 -11.59 16.36 7.96
N ALA A 348 -10.65 15.42 8.04
CA ALA A 348 -9.22 15.72 7.99
C ALA A 348 -8.51 14.86 6.93
N PHE A 349 -7.85 15.50 5.98
CA PHE A 349 -7.01 14.86 4.98
C PHE A 349 -5.55 15.19 5.25
N LEU A 350 -4.75 14.20 5.67
CA LEU A 350 -3.37 14.41 6.12
C LEU A 350 -2.31 14.10 5.04
N ALA A 351 -2.76 13.89 3.80
CA ALA A 351 -1.93 13.70 2.62
C ALA A 351 -2.38 14.61 1.47
N ALA A 352 -1.72 14.52 0.32
CA ALA A 352 -2.16 15.09 -0.96
C ALA A 352 -2.76 13.99 -1.84
N ASN A 353 -3.33 14.38 -2.98
CA ASN A 353 -3.91 13.49 -4.00
C ASN A 353 -5.06 12.62 -3.46
N ASN A 354 -5.79 13.14 -2.47
CA ASN A 354 -6.98 12.49 -1.92
C ASN A 354 -8.16 12.61 -2.89
N LEU A 355 -8.98 11.57 -2.94
CA LEU A 355 -10.16 11.44 -3.78
C LEU A 355 -9.86 11.63 -5.28
N TYR A 356 -8.66 11.31 -5.74
CA TYR A 356 -8.22 11.60 -7.10
C TYR A 356 -9.02 10.84 -8.15
N ARG A 357 -9.20 9.53 -7.94
CA ARG A 357 -9.67 8.63 -8.99
C ARG A 357 -10.78 7.72 -8.52
N ARG A 358 -11.79 7.60 -9.38
CA ARG A 358 -12.86 6.62 -9.19
C ARG A 358 -12.32 5.21 -9.39
N VAL A 359 -12.73 4.30 -8.53
CA VAL A 359 -12.67 2.85 -8.78
C VAL A 359 -14.06 2.24 -8.77
N ASP A 360 -14.23 1.14 -9.48
CA ASP A 360 -15.45 0.34 -9.43
C ASP A 360 -15.10 -1.03 -8.84
N ARG A 361 -15.78 -1.44 -7.77
CA ARG A 361 -15.55 -2.74 -7.15
C ARG A 361 -16.46 -3.81 -7.74
N VAL A 362 -15.88 -4.92 -8.17
CA VAL A 362 -16.58 -6.12 -8.63
C VAL A 362 -16.01 -7.31 -7.87
N GLY A 363 -16.69 -7.72 -6.78
CA GLY A 363 -16.20 -8.74 -5.86
C GLY A 363 -14.86 -8.34 -5.24
N GLN A 364 -13.81 -9.14 -5.47
CA GLN A 364 -12.44 -8.90 -5.01
C GLN A 364 -11.59 -8.12 -6.04
N THR A 365 -12.19 -7.58 -7.09
CA THR A 365 -11.48 -6.82 -8.12
C THR A 365 -11.86 -5.35 -8.06
N LEU A 366 -10.85 -4.47 -8.07
CA LEU A 366 -11.06 -3.06 -8.39
C LEU A 366 -10.80 -2.83 -9.88
N VAL A 367 -11.67 -2.04 -10.51
CA VAL A 367 -11.54 -1.58 -11.90
C VAL A 367 -11.21 -0.09 -11.88
N ARG A 368 -10.15 0.31 -12.58
CA ARG A 368 -9.70 1.70 -12.63
C ARG A 368 -10.68 2.56 -13.44
N GLY A 369 -11.24 3.58 -12.81
CA GLY A 369 -12.09 4.59 -13.45
C GLY A 369 -11.34 5.87 -13.83
N ALA A 370 -12.10 6.87 -14.27
CA ALA A 370 -11.59 8.21 -14.58
C ALA A 370 -11.30 9.01 -13.28
N PRO A 371 -10.45 10.05 -13.34
CA PRO A 371 -10.32 11.01 -12.25
C PRO A 371 -11.67 11.66 -11.92
N TRP A 372 -11.95 11.88 -10.64
CA TRP A 372 -13.23 12.40 -10.18
C TRP A 372 -13.56 13.79 -10.75
N ARG A 373 -12.56 14.65 -10.90
CA ARG A 373 -12.69 15.94 -11.61
C ARG A 373 -13.18 15.83 -13.05
N LYS A 374 -12.85 14.74 -13.76
CA LYS A 374 -13.33 14.50 -15.14
C LYS A 374 -14.79 14.03 -15.17
N LEU A 375 -15.36 13.70 -14.02
CA LEU A 375 -16.75 13.33 -13.82
C LEU A 375 -17.58 14.49 -13.22
N GLY A 376 -17.06 15.72 -13.22
CA GLY A 376 -17.74 16.89 -12.63
C GLY A 376 -17.70 16.95 -11.10
N ARG A 377 -16.88 16.11 -10.46
CA ARG A 377 -16.75 16.03 -8.99
C ARG A 377 -15.29 16.25 -8.57
N PRO A 378 -14.71 17.44 -8.83
CA PRO A 378 -13.32 17.71 -8.49
C PRO A 378 -13.08 17.58 -6.99
N GLU A 379 -11.93 17.06 -6.62
CA GLU A 379 -11.46 16.78 -5.26
C GLU A 379 -11.59 18.03 -4.38
N ALA A 380 -11.20 19.18 -4.94
CA ALA A 380 -11.26 20.49 -4.29
C ALA A 380 -12.65 20.84 -3.74
N ARG A 381 -13.75 20.33 -4.30
CA ARG A 381 -15.10 20.65 -3.81
C ARG A 381 -15.41 20.06 -2.43
N VAL A 382 -14.72 18.97 -2.06
CA VAL A 382 -14.86 18.26 -0.78
C VAL A 382 -13.60 18.48 0.07
N VAL A 383 -12.42 18.18 -0.48
CA VAL A 383 -11.13 18.26 0.23
C VAL A 383 -10.71 19.72 0.47
N GLY A 384 -11.17 20.65 -0.36
CA GLY A 384 -10.74 22.05 -0.35
C GLY A 384 -9.58 22.33 -1.30
N VAL A 385 -8.72 21.34 -1.52
CA VAL A 385 -7.59 21.36 -2.46
C VAL A 385 -7.64 20.17 -3.42
N GLN A 386 -6.86 20.21 -4.49
CA GLN A 386 -6.83 19.19 -5.54
C GLN A 386 -5.40 18.96 -6.04
N TYR A 387 -5.07 17.72 -6.40
CA TYR A 387 -3.78 17.34 -6.97
C TYR A 387 -3.35 18.16 -8.18
N VAL A 388 -2.16 18.75 -8.04
CA VAL A 388 -1.46 19.60 -9.01
C VAL A 388 -0.31 18.87 -9.68
N GLY A 389 0.36 17.95 -8.97
CA GLY A 389 1.46 17.18 -9.55
C GLY A 389 2.32 16.40 -8.56
N SER A 390 3.23 15.63 -9.14
CA SER A 390 4.23 14.82 -8.46
C SER A 390 5.55 14.92 -9.22
N ASP A 391 6.66 14.93 -8.50
CA ASP A 391 8.00 14.68 -9.04
C ASP A 391 8.67 13.47 -8.35
N HIS A 392 7.85 12.59 -7.77
CA HIS A 392 8.30 11.40 -7.03
C HIS A 392 9.28 11.70 -5.89
N GLY A 393 9.25 12.92 -5.36
CA GLY A 393 10.04 13.35 -4.20
C GLY A 393 11.42 13.90 -4.56
N GLU A 394 11.67 14.18 -5.84
CA GLU A 394 12.91 14.84 -6.28
C GLU A 394 13.09 16.21 -5.60
N ARG A 395 11.99 16.94 -5.37
CA ARG A 395 12.00 18.18 -4.59
C ARG A 395 11.07 18.09 -3.38
N GLN A 396 11.56 18.63 -2.27
CA GLN A 396 10.79 18.84 -1.05
C GLN A 396 11.27 20.12 -0.37
N ALA A 397 10.37 20.87 0.23
CA ALA A 397 10.67 22.10 0.98
C ALA A 397 9.75 22.25 2.19
N GLY A 398 10.10 23.17 3.10
CA GLY A 398 9.24 23.49 4.24
C GLY A 398 8.02 24.30 3.82
N TYR A 399 6.93 24.16 4.56
CA TYR A 399 5.78 25.04 4.48
C TYR A 399 6.14 26.42 5.01
N THR A 400 5.79 27.48 4.30
CA THR A 400 5.75 28.85 4.83
C THR A 400 4.35 29.13 5.38
N VAL A 401 4.26 29.53 6.65
CA VAL A 401 3.00 29.88 7.31
C VAL A 401 2.44 31.18 6.72
N THR A 402 1.14 31.17 6.43
CA THR A 402 0.42 32.34 5.87
C THR A 402 -0.93 32.61 6.52
N GLY A 403 -1.39 31.70 7.37
CA GLY A 403 -2.70 31.77 7.99
C GLY A 403 -2.67 31.93 9.51
N ALA A 404 -1.54 32.24 10.15
CA ALA A 404 -1.47 32.43 11.59
C ALA A 404 -2.27 33.65 12.06
N THR A 405 -2.32 34.72 11.27
CA THR A 405 -3.17 35.88 11.58
C THR A 405 -4.66 35.58 11.36
N ALA A 406 -4.99 34.85 10.29
CA ALA A 406 -6.38 34.55 9.92
C ALA A 406 -7.02 33.45 10.79
N GLU A 407 -6.22 32.43 11.15
CA GLU A 407 -6.64 31.26 11.91
C GLU A 407 -5.67 31.01 13.08
N PRO A 408 -5.59 31.93 14.07
CA PRO A 408 -4.60 31.87 15.15
C PRO A 408 -4.72 30.62 16.01
N TRP A 409 -5.91 30.00 16.06
CA TRP A 409 -6.13 28.75 16.78
C TRP A 409 -5.27 27.60 16.24
N ALA A 410 -4.99 27.57 14.93
CA ALA A 410 -4.22 26.48 14.32
C ALA A 410 -2.76 26.51 14.80
N PHE A 411 -2.23 27.72 15.02
CA PHE A 411 -0.83 27.96 15.36
C PHE A 411 -0.61 28.28 16.85
N ALA A 412 -1.64 28.17 17.68
CA ALA A 412 -1.53 28.37 19.12
C ALA A 412 -0.50 27.40 19.74
N ASP A 413 0.48 27.97 20.46
CA ASP A 413 1.59 27.27 21.12
C ASP A 413 2.50 26.44 20.18
N THR A 414 2.41 26.62 18.86
CA THR A 414 3.36 25.98 17.92
C THR A 414 4.70 26.72 17.88
N GLY A 415 4.69 28.00 18.28
CA GLY A 415 5.80 28.94 18.09
C GLY A 415 5.94 29.45 16.65
N LEU A 416 4.96 29.19 15.78
CA LEU A 416 4.98 29.63 14.38
C LEU A 416 4.09 30.85 14.17
N ALA A 417 4.58 31.82 13.42
CA ALA A 417 3.87 32.99 12.93
C ALA A 417 3.91 33.08 11.40
N ASP A 418 3.14 34.00 10.81
CA ASP A 418 3.17 34.23 9.36
C ASP A 418 4.58 34.57 8.88
N GLY A 419 5.05 33.86 7.85
CA GLY A 419 6.41 33.93 7.32
C GLY A 419 7.34 32.81 7.80
N ASP A 420 7.03 32.14 8.91
CA ASP A 420 7.87 31.07 9.43
C ASP A 420 7.82 29.81 8.55
N ALA A 421 8.92 29.07 8.52
CA ALA A 421 9.04 27.82 7.79
C ALA A 421 9.01 26.60 8.72
N PHE A 422 8.33 25.53 8.33
CA PHE A 422 8.33 24.27 9.09
C PHE A 422 8.24 23.02 8.21
N GLY A 423 8.78 21.91 8.72
CA GLY A 423 8.74 20.60 8.07
C GLY A 423 9.49 20.52 6.73
N ARG A 424 9.26 19.42 6.01
CA ARG A 424 9.84 19.18 4.68
C ARG A 424 8.92 18.27 3.86
N TYR A 425 8.20 18.86 2.92
CA TYR A 425 7.10 18.19 2.23
C TYR A 425 7.22 18.29 0.70
N GLY A 426 6.58 17.37 0.01
CA GLY A 426 6.58 17.27 -1.46
C GLY A 426 6.08 15.90 -1.90
N ILE A 427 6.75 15.30 -2.89
CA ILE A 427 6.37 14.03 -3.57
C ILE A 427 5.06 14.17 -4.36
N GLU A 428 3.94 14.54 -3.74
CA GLU A 428 2.69 14.93 -4.39
C GLU A 428 2.13 16.16 -3.68
N ILE A 429 1.58 17.10 -4.44
CA ILE A 429 1.06 18.36 -3.91
C ILE A 429 -0.35 18.67 -4.42
N ASP A 430 -1.13 19.26 -3.53
CA ASP A 430 -2.47 19.78 -3.82
C ASP A 430 -2.51 21.30 -3.65
N ALA A 431 -3.38 21.96 -4.41
CA ALA A 431 -3.67 23.38 -4.26
C ALA A 431 -5.16 23.65 -4.51
N ARG A 432 -5.62 24.83 -4.10
CA ARG A 432 -7.00 25.27 -4.36
C ARG A 432 -7.25 25.42 -5.86
N THR A 433 -8.52 25.35 -6.23
CA THR A 433 -9.02 25.57 -7.58
C THR A 433 -10.27 26.46 -7.54
N PRO A 434 -10.84 26.88 -8.69
CA PRO A 434 -12.13 27.56 -8.69
C PRO A 434 -13.28 26.74 -8.09
N ALA A 435 -13.13 25.42 -7.95
CA ALA A 435 -14.13 24.55 -7.31
C ALA A 435 -13.96 24.45 -5.79
N SER A 436 -12.90 25.02 -5.22
CA SER A 436 -12.69 25.06 -3.77
C SER A 436 -13.81 25.87 -3.08
N PRO A 437 -14.22 25.49 -1.86
CA PRO A 437 -15.25 26.22 -1.11
C PRO A 437 -14.90 27.69 -0.91
N ARG A 438 -15.92 28.56 -0.95
CA ARG A 438 -15.76 29.99 -0.68
C ARG A 438 -15.29 30.20 0.77
N GLY A 439 -14.39 31.15 0.97
CA GLY A 439 -13.86 31.48 2.30
C GLY A 439 -12.83 30.48 2.84
N ILE A 440 -12.37 29.52 2.02
CA ILE A 440 -11.27 28.63 2.38
C ILE A 440 -10.00 29.43 2.71
N GLN A 441 -9.40 29.12 3.85
CA GLN A 441 -8.16 29.74 4.33
C GLN A 441 -6.95 28.89 3.93
N VAL A 442 -5.84 29.56 3.60
CA VAL A 442 -4.53 28.91 3.43
C VAL A 442 -3.74 29.11 4.70
N LEU A 443 -3.52 28.01 5.41
CA LEU A 443 -2.77 27.99 6.65
C LEU A 443 -1.27 28.09 6.38
N ALA A 444 -0.79 27.36 5.36
CA ALA A 444 0.60 27.39 4.93
C ALA A 444 0.74 26.99 3.46
N ARG A 445 1.84 27.40 2.82
CA ARG A 445 2.13 27.10 1.40
C ARG A 445 3.58 26.75 1.14
N ILE A 446 3.82 25.93 0.13
CA ILE A 446 5.16 25.73 -0.46
C ILE A 446 5.13 26.37 -1.85
N PRO A 447 5.66 27.59 -2.02
CA PRO A 447 5.58 28.29 -3.30
C PRO A 447 6.37 27.56 -4.38
N ASP A 448 5.74 27.36 -5.55
CA ASP A 448 6.36 26.89 -6.80
C ASP A 448 7.22 25.62 -6.69
N LEU A 449 6.88 24.73 -5.74
CA LEU A 449 7.66 23.51 -5.47
C LEU A 449 7.87 22.68 -6.75
N LEU A 450 6.84 22.56 -7.58
CA LEU A 450 6.89 21.80 -8.83
C LEU A 450 7.03 22.68 -10.08
N GLY A 451 7.54 23.90 -9.92
CA GLY A 451 7.67 24.93 -10.96
C GLY A 451 6.63 26.04 -10.84
N ALA A 452 6.74 27.05 -11.69
CA ALA A 452 5.91 28.25 -11.63
C ALA A 452 4.40 27.93 -11.61
N GLY A 453 3.71 28.47 -10.60
CA GLY A 453 2.27 28.29 -10.36
C GLY A 453 1.89 26.94 -9.73
N ARG A 454 2.86 26.07 -9.40
CA ARG A 454 2.60 24.74 -8.80
C ARG A 454 3.07 24.71 -7.36
N SER A 455 2.29 25.37 -6.50
CA SER A 455 2.50 25.42 -5.06
C SER A 455 1.75 24.30 -4.35
N ALA A 456 2.25 23.85 -3.20
CA ALA A 456 1.45 23.07 -2.23
C ALA A 456 0.69 24.05 -1.31
N GLU A 457 -0.56 23.77 -0.99
CA GLU A 457 -1.35 24.59 -0.05
C GLU A 457 -2.00 23.72 1.04
N MET A 458 -1.67 24.00 2.30
CA MET A 458 -2.39 23.50 3.47
C MET A 458 -3.58 24.41 3.74
N THR A 459 -4.79 23.85 3.87
CA THR A 459 -6.03 24.63 3.91
C THR A 459 -6.99 24.20 5.00
N TYR A 460 -7.86 25.15 5.38
CA TYR A 460 -9.00 24.94 6.27
C TYR A 460 -10.23 25.66 5.72
N TYR A 461 -11.42 25.05 5.83
CA TYR A 461 -12.67 25.74 5.59
C TYR A 461 -13.80 25.21 6.48
N GLU A 462 -14.81 26.04 6.69
CA GLU A 462 -16.09 25.63 7.29
C GLU A 462 -17.20 25.72 6.24
N SER A 463 -18.04 24.69 6.17
CA SER A 463 -19.20 24.66 5.27
C SER A 463 -20.38 25.42 5.90
N PRO A 464 -21.39 25.82 5.09
CA PRO A 464 -22.62 26.41 5.62
C PRO A 464 -23.37 25.51 6.61
N ALA A 465 -23.18 24.19 6.53
CA ALA A 465 -23.77 23.20 7.43
C ALA A 465 -22.96 22.99 8.72
N GLY A 466 -21.87 23.75 8.95
CA GLY A 466 -21.03 23.66 10.15
C GLY A 466 -19.81 22.74 10.01
N ALA A 467 -19.78 21.86 9.00
CA ALA A 467 -18.66 20.95 8.78
C ALA A 467 -17.34 21.69 8.60
N LYS A 468 -16.31 21.22 9.28
CA LYS A 468 -14.95 21.75 9.28
C LYS A 468 -14.05 20.78 8.53
N VAL A 469 -13.27 21.28 7.60
CA VAL A 469 -12.40 20.44 6.76
C VAL A 469 -10.98 20.99 6.75
N PHE A 470 -10.04 20.15 7.16
CA PHE A 470 -8.61 20.40 7.07
C PHE A 470 -7.98 19.53 5.97
N ALA A 471 -7.08 20.12 5.19
CA ALA A 471 -6.26 19.38 4.22
C ALA A 471 -4.80 19.81 4.32
N ALA A 472 -3.90 18.83 4.46
CA ALA A 472 -2.47 19.06 4.63
C ALA A 472 -1.77 19.49 3.33
N GLY A 473 -2.31 19.14 2.15
CA GLY A 473 -1.84 19.65 0.85
C GLY A 473 -0.53 19.06 0.31
N ALA A 474 0.14 18.20 1.07
CA ALA A 474 1.35 17.48 0.66
C ALA A 474 1.33 16.04 1.20
N ILE A 475 1.79 15.07 0.41
CA ILE A 475 1.58 13.65 0.72
C ILE A 475 2.28 13.15 1.98
N ASN A 476 3.45 13.71 2.31
CA ASN A 476 4.26 13.25 3.42
C ASN A 476 4.13 14.15 4.66
N PHE A 477 2.98 14.83 4.86
CA PHE A 477 2.77 15.69 6.03
C PHE A 477 2.90 14.92 7.35
N ALA A 478 2.24 13.76 7.45
CA ALA A 478 2.28 12.90 8.64
C ALA A 478 3.70 12.48 9.05
N ALA A 479 4.64 12.39 8.10
CA ALA A 479 6.03 12.02 8.36
C ALA A 479 6.78 13.02 9.27
N SER A 480 6.24 14.22 9.48
CA SER A 480 6.84 15.25 10.35
C SER A 480 6.20 15.33 11.74
N LEU A 481 5.29 14.41 12.12
CA LEU A 481 4.60 14.43 13.42
C LEU A 481 5.51 14.21 14.63
N GLY A 482 6.76 13.77 14.42
CA GLY A 482 7.78 13.78 15.46
C GLY A 482 8.30 15.19 15.83
N GLN A 483 8.05 16.21 15.01
CA GLN A 483 8.47 17.59 15.27
C GLN A 483 7.46 18.30 16.17
N THR A 484 7.93 18.96 17.23
CA THR A 484 7.07 19.61 18.25
C THR A 484 6.04 20.58 17.67
N ALA A 485 6.44 21.44 16.72
CA ALA A 485 5.53 22.40 16.10
C ALA A 485 4.43 21.73 15.27
N VAL A 486 4.76 20.61 14.59
CA VAL A 486 3.81 19.85 13.75
C VAL A 486 2.86 19.02 14.61
N ASP A 487 3.38 18.37 15.67
CA ASP A 487 2.58 17.70 16.70
C ASP A 487 1.56 18.66 17.32
N ARG A 488 2.00 19.88 17.68
CA ARG A 488 1.13 20.89 18.25
C ARG A 488 0.09 21.41 17.24
N LEU A 489 0.48 21.67 16.00
CA LEU A 489 -0.43 22.07 14.93
C LEU A 489 -1.53 21.01 14.72
N LEU A 490 -1.16 19.72 14.59
CA LEU A 490 -2.15 18.65 14.43
C LEU A 490 -3.01 18.49 15.70
N THR A 491 -2.45 18.71 16.89
CA THR A 491 -3.22 18.72 18.14
C THR A 491 -4.29 19.82 18.14
N ASN A 492 -3.98 21.01 17.65
CA ASN A 492 -4.93 22.11 17.53
C ASN A 492 -6.03 21.81 16.50
N VAL A 493 -5.64 21.29 15.33
CA VAL A 493 -6.56 20.81 14.29
C VAL A 493 -7.49 19.73 14.83
N TRP A 494 -6.94 18.74 15.53
CA TRP A 494 -7.73 17.70 16.18
C TRP A 494 -8.77 18.31 17.13
N ALA A 495 -8.33 19.19 18.05
CA ALA A 495 -9.23 19.79 19.03
C ALA A 495 -10.35 20.59 18.37
N ARG A 496 -10.05 21.28 17.26
CA ARG A 496 -11.02 22.04 16.47
C ARG A 496 -12.03 21.13 15.76
N LEU A 497 -11.56 20.05 15.14
CA LEU A 497 -12.37 19.16 14.31
C LEU A 497 -13.15 18.11 15.09
N THR A 498 -12.80 17.81 16.34
CA THR A 498 -13.59 16.90 17.18
C THR A 498 -14.81 17.56 17.83
N VAL A 499 -15.00 18.87 17.64
CA VAL A 499 -16.19 19.58 18.09
C VAL A 499 -17.20 19.62 16.92
N PRO A 500 -18.38 18.99 17.06
CA PRO A 500 -19.43 18.97 16.03
C PRO A 500 -19.91 20.37 15.61
#